data_AF-A0A849KLQ2-F1
#
_entry.id   AF-A0A849KLQ2-F1
#
_cell.length_a   1.000
_cell.length_b   1.000
_cell.length_c   1.000
_cell.angle_alpha   90.00
_cell.angle_beta   90.00
_cell.angle_gamma   90.00
#
_symmetry.space_group_name_H-M   'P 1'
#
loop_
_entity.id
_entity.type
_entity.pdbx_description
1 polymer ?
#
loop_
_entity_poly.entity_id
_entity_poly.type
_entity_poly.pdbx_seq_one_letter_code
_entity_poly.pdbx_strand_id
1 'polypeptide(L)'
;MENRLVDNFKRIGFRKWYERQLLSSHAHMVLAFLSVIALVGAMEAFRTAQGDAQLANVLFVVVCAAIGAWALRRYIFLLMRAEQAANQASCPDCGDYGRFHVVGHRPRVHEIDLRCRKCSRDWVFSALK
;
A
#
# COMPACT_ATOMS: atom_id res chain seq x y z
N MET A 1 -3.80 15.29 9.93
CA MET A 1 -4.53 14.03 9.60
C MET A 1 -3.88 12.79 10.25
N GLU A 2 -2.58 12.84 10.57
CA GLU A 2 -1.77 11.78 11.22
C GLU A 2 -2.33 11.25 12.56
N ASN A 3 -2.83 12.11 13.46
CA ASN A 3 -3.32 11.67 14.78
C ASN A 3 -4.50 10.68 14.68
N ARG A 4 -5.36 10.80 13.64
CA ARG A 4 -6.46 9.85 13.42
C ARG A 4 -5.97 8.45 13.02
N LEU A 5 -4.80 8.33 12.37
CA LEU A 5 -4.25 7.03 11.99
C LEU A 5 -3.76 6.27 13.22
N VAL A 6 -3.11 6.95 14.16
CA VAL A 6 -2.62 6.37 15.41
C VAL A 6 -3.78 5.96 16.33
N ASP A 7 -4.83 6.79 16.41
CA ASP A 7 -6.04 6.44 17.17
C ASP A 7 -6.80 5.26 16.57
N ASN A 8 -6.85 5.17 15.23
CA ASN A 8 -7.41 4.01 14.53
C ASN A 8 -6.52 2.76 14.67
N PHE A 9 -5.20 2.91 14.71
CA PHE A 9 -4.26 1.82 15.00
C PHE A 9 -4.51 1.24 16.40
N LYS A 10 -4.72 2.11 17.40
CA LYS A 10 -5.11 1.72 18.77
C LYS A 10 -6.48 1.05 18.86
N ARG A 11 -7.49 1.52 18.12
CA ARG A 11 -8.87 1.00 18.21
C ARG A 11 -9.14 -0.27 17.40
N ILE A 12 -8.54 -0.40 16.22
CA ILE A 12 -8.89 -1.45 15.24
C ILE A 12 -7.88 -2.60 15.28
N GLY A 13 -6.68 -2.36 15.83
CA GLY A 13 -5.59 -3.34 15.93
C GLY A 13 -4.79 -3.49 14.63
N PHE A 14 -3.50 -3.81 14.79
CA PHE A 14 -2.54 -3.96 13.68
C PHE A 14 -3.06 -4.85 12.55
N ARG A 15 -3.69 -5.98 12.90
CA ARG A 15 -4.21 -6.95 11.92
C ARG A 15 -5.24 -6.35 10.96
N LYS A 16 -6.23 -5.60 11.46
CA LYS A 16 -7.32 -5.04 10.62
C LYS A 16 -6.90 -3.76 9.89
N TRP A 17 -5.86 -3.08 10.37
CA TRP A 17 -5.18 -2.04 9.58
C TRP A 17 -4.38 -2.68 8.43
N TYR A 18 -3.60 -3.74 8.72
CA TYR A 18 -2.81 -4.47 7.73
C TYR A 18 -3.69 -5.08 6.63
N GLU A 19 -4.83 -5.68 6.98
CA GLU A 19 -5.81 -6.19 6.01
C GLU A 19 -6.33 -5.10 5.06
N ARG A 20 -6.64 -3.89 5.57
CA ARG A 20 -7.07 -2.76 4.74
C ARG A 20 -5.95 -2.24 3.83
N GLN A 21 -4.73 -2.18 4.36
CA GLN A 21 -3.56 -1.79 3.60
C GLN A 21 -3.31 -2.78 2.45
N LEU A 22 -3.47 -4.09 2.71
CA LEU A 22 -3.39 -5.15 1.70
C LEU A 22 -4.46 -4.98 0.62
N LEU A 23 -5.72 -4.81 1.00
CA LEU A 23 -6.84 -4.62 0.07
C LEU A 23 -6.66 -3.39 -0.82
N SER A 24 -6.21 -2.27 -0.24
CA SER A 24 -5.92 -1.05 -1.02
C SER A 24 -4.80 -1.26 -2.02
N SER A 25 -3.75 -2.01 -1.64
CA SER A 25 -2.65 -2.35 -2.56
C SER A 25 -3.17 -3.21 -3.73
N HIS A 26 -3.96 -4.24 -3.45
CA HIS A 26 -4.54 -5.11 -4.47
C HIS A 26 -5.45 -4.35 -5.45
N ALA A 27 -6.21 -3.36 -4.98
CA ALA A 27 -7.02 -2.52 -5.87
C ALA A 27 -6.15 -1.77 -6.91
N HIS A 28 -4.99 -1.25 -6.51
CA HIS A 28 -4.06 -0.61 -7.45
C HIS A 28 -3.39 -1.62 -8.41
N MET A 29 -3.14 -2.85 -7.95
CA MET A 29 -2.67 -3.93 -8.83
C MET A 29 -3.72 -4.28 -9.89
N VAL A 30 -4.99 -4.41 -9.50
CA VAL A 30 -6.10 -4.65 -10.45
C VAL A 30 -6.23 -3.50 -11.44
N LEU A 31 -6.14 -2.25 -10.99
CA LEU A 31 -6.16 -1.09 -11.87
C LEU A 31 -4.99 -1.10 -12.88
N ALA A 32 -3.77 -1.43 -12.41
CA ALA A 32 -2.62 -1.58 -13.29
C ALA A 32 -2.84 -2.71 -14.31
N PHE A 33 -3.40 -3.85 -13.88
CA PHE A 33 -3.72 -4.96 -14.78
C PHE A 33 -4.76 -4.59 -15.84
N LEU A 34 -5.85 -3.92 -15.44
CA LEU A 34 -6.88 -3.43 -16.36
C LEU A 34 -6.31 -2.40 -17.34
N SER A 35 -5.37 -1.54 -16.90
CA SER A 35 -4.71 -0.58 -17.79
C SER A 35 -3.86 -1.25 -18.86
N VAL A 36 -3.20 -2.37 -18.53
CA VAL A 36 -2.44 -3.15 -19.51
C VAL A 36 -3.37 -3.83 -20.50
N ILE A 37 -4.49 -4.41 -20.04
CA ILE A 37 -5.51 -4.97 -20.93
C ILE A 37 -6.06 -3.91 -21.89
N ALA A 38 -6.40 -2.73 -21.36
CA ALA A 38 -6.88 -1.60 -22.16
C ALA A 38 -5.82 -1.15 -23.17
N LEU A 39 -4.55 -1.11 -22.80
CA LEU A 39 -3.43 -0.78 -23.69
C LEU A 39 -3.31 -1.79 -24.84
N VAL A 40 -3.39 -3.09 -24.55
CA VAL A 40 -3.35 -4.16 -25.57
C VAL A 40 -4.55 -4.05 -26.53
N GLY A 41 -5.76 -3.85 -26.00
CA GLY A 41 -6.95 -3.64 -26.83
C GLY A 41 -6.86 -2.37 -27.68
N ALA A 42 -6.31 -1.28 -27.13
CA ALA A 42 -6.07 -0.04 -27.86
C ALA A 42 -5.05 -0.22 -28.99
N MET A 43 -4.00 -1.02 -28.80
CA MET A 43 -3.03 -1.33 -29.85
C MET A 43 -3.65 -2.13 -31.00
N GLU A 44 -4.57 -3.05 -30.72
CA GLU A 44 -5.31 -3.76 -31.76
C GLU A 44 -6.25 -2.84 -32.54
N ALA A 45 -6.98 -1.97 -31.83
CA ALA A 45 -7.85 -0.96 -32.46
C ALA A 45 -7.07 0.10 -33.25
N PHE A 46 -5.81 0.37 -32.88
CA PHE A 46 -4.92 1.26 -33.62
C PHE A 46 -4.62 0.73 -35.02
N ARG A 47 -4.44 -0.59 -35.17
CA ARG A 47 -4.12 -1.22 -36.45
C ARG A 47 -5.23 -1.10 -37.48
N THR A 48 -6.48 -0.90 -37.04
CA THR A 48 -7.67 -0.79 -37.91
C THR A 48 -8.11 0.64 -38.19
N ALA A 49 -7.54 1.65 -37.52
CA ALA A 49 -7.94 3.04 -37.66
C ALA A 49 -7.15 3.80 -38.75
N GLN A 50 -7.84 4.59 -39.59
CA GLN A 50 -7.24 5.51 -40.57
C GLN A 50 -7.74 6.96 -40.34
N GLY A 51 -6.86 7.95 -40.46
CA GLY A 51 -7.22 9.38 -40.36
C GLY A 51 -7.25 9.94 -38.94
N ASP A 52 -8.21 10.83 -38.63
CA ASP A 52 -8.33 11.54 -37.34
C ASP A 52 -8.46 10.59 -36.11
N ALA A 53 -9.01 9.39 -36.33
CA ALA A 53 -9.08 8.33 -35.34
C ALA A 53 -7.70 7.83 -34.85
N GLN A 54 -6.64 8.03 -35.65
CA GLN A 54 -5.28 7.65 -35.29
C GLN A 54 -4.71 8.53 -34.16
N LEU A 55 -4.97 9.84 -34.20
CA LEU A 55 -4.50 10.77 -33.17
C LEU A 55 -5.18 10.48 -31.83
N ALA A 56 -6.50 10.23 -31.86
CA ALA A 56 -7.27 9.82 -30.69
C ALA A 56 -6.75 8.51 -30.08
N ASN A 57 -6.40 7.52 -30.91
CA ASN A 57 -5.82 6.27 -30.43
C ASN A 57 -4.41 6.46 -29.82
N VAL A 58 -3.57 7.36 -30.36
CA VAL A 58 -2.24 7.64 -29.76
C VAL A 58 -2.44 8.25 -28.38
N LEU A 59 -3.35 9.22 -28.27
CA LEU A 59 -3.68 9.86 -27.01
C LEU A 59 -4.17 8.83 -25.99
N PHE A 60 -5.04 7.91 -26.41
CA PHE A 60 -5.58 6.86 -25.55
C PHE A 60 -4.50 5.90 -25.05
N VAL A 61 -3.58 5.47 -25.93
CA VAL A 61 -2.41 4.65 -25.57
C VAL A 61 -1.52 5.36 -24.55
N VAL A 62 -1.23 6.64 -24.75
CA VAL A 62 -0.42 7.45 -23.81
C VAL A 62 -1.12 7.58 -22.46
N VAL A 63 -2.43 7.85 -22.44
CA VAL A 63 -3.22 7.95 -21.22
C VAL A 63 -3.26 6.61 -20.47
N CYS A 64 -3.51 5.50 -21.16
CA CYS A 64 -3.49 4.16 -20.56
C CYS A 64 -2.11 3.82 -19.98
N ALA A 65 -1.03 4.11 -20.72
CA ALA A 65 0.33 3.87 -20.25
C ALA A 65 0.67 4.74 -19.03
N ALA A 66 0.28 6.02 -19.02
CA ALA A 66 0.50 6.92 -17.90
C ALA A 66 -0.27 6.49 -16.64
N ILE A 67 -1.55 6.13 -16.79
CA ILE A 67 -2.39 5.63 -15.69
C ILE A 67 -1.83 4.32 -15.15
N GLY A 68 -1.44 3.39 -16.04
CA GLY A 68 -0.84 2.11 -15.65
C GLY A 68 0.47 2.27 -14.90
N ALA A 69 1.37 3.12 -15.40
CA ALA A 69 2.63 3.42 -14.74
C ALA A 69 2.41 4.08 -13.36
N TRP A 70 1.45 5.01 -13.26
CA TRP A 70 1.07 5.63 -12.00
C TRP A 70 0.50 4.61 -10.99
N ALA A 71 -0.42 3.76 -11.43
CA ALA A 71 -1.03 2.73 -10.60
C ALA A 71 0.00 1.73 -10.08
N LEU A 72 0.94 1.30 -10.94
CA LEU A 72 2.04 0.42 -10.56
C LEU A 72 2.97 1.06 -9.52
N ARG A 73 3.37 2.32 -9.74
CA ARG A 73 4.22 3.05 -8.78
C ARG A 73 3.53 3.17 -7.42
N ARG A 74 2.23 3.44 -7.41
CA ARG A 74 1.42 3.53 -6.20
C ARG A 74 1.29 2.19 -5.49
N TYR A 75 1.09 1.10 -6.23
CA TYR A 75 1.06 -0.27 -5.72
C TYR A 75 2.37 -0.62 -4.99
N ILE A 76 3.52 -0.44 -5.66
CA ILE A 76 4.84 -0.76 -5.08
C ILE A 76 5.09 0.06 -3.80
N PHE A 77 4.73 1.34 -3.81
CA PHE A 77 4.87 2.20 -2.62
C PHE A 77 4.06 1.70 -1.43
N LEU A 78 2.79 1.34 -1.64
CA LEU A 78 1.93 0.81 -0.57
C LEU A 78 2.42 -0.54 -0.07
N LEU A 79 2.93 -1.39 -0.96
CA LEU A 79 3.47 -2.71 -0.63
C LEU A 79 4.74 -2.57 0.24
N MET A 80 5.70 -1.74 -0.16
CA MET A 80 6.91 -1.51 0.65
C MET A 80 6.59 -0.98 2.04
N ARG A 81 5.62 -0.06 2.16
CA ARG A 81 5.19 0.47 3.46
C ARG A 81 4.54 -0.60 4.34
N ALA A 82 3.75 -1.50 3.74
CA ALA A 82 3.17 -2.63 4.45
C ALA A 82 4.23 -3.64 4.90
N GLU A 83 5.22 -3.92 4.06
CA GLU A 83 6.32 -4.84 4.37
C GLU A 83 7.22 -4.32 5.49
N GLN A 84 7.58 -3.02 5.46
CA GLN A 84 8.33 -2.39 6.56
C GLN A 84 7.55 -2.43 7.88
N ALA A 85 6.24 -2.23 7.83
CA ALA A 85 5.38 -2.35 9.00
C ALA A 85 5.28 -3.79 9.50
N ALA A 86 5.22 -4.77 8.59
CA ALA A 86 5.22 -6.20 8.93
C ALA A 86 6.54 -6.65 9.55
N ASN A 87 7.67 -6.20 9.00
CA ASN A 87 9.00 -6.54 9.52
C ASN A 87 9.20 -6.02 10.96
N GLN A 88 8.66 -4.83 11.26
CA GLN A 88 8.69 -4.24 12.61
C GLN A 88 7.59 -4.79 13.56
N ALA A 89 6.66 -5.60 13.05
CA ALA A 89 5.57 -6.20 13.82
C ALA A 89 5.91 -7.56 14.45
N SER A 90 7.16 -8.00 14.29
CA SER A 90 7.70 -9.21 14.92
C SER A 90 8.42 -8.85 16.22
N CYS A 91 8.14 -9.59 17.29
CA CYS A 91 8.87 -9.41 18.54
C CYS A 91 10.35 -9.83 18.36
N PRO A 92 11.34 -9.00 18.72
CA PRO A 92 12.76 -9.33 18.55
C PRO A 92 13.25 -10.48 19.45
N ASP A 93 12.48 -10.84 20.49
CA ASP A 93 12.87 -11.82 21.49
C ASP A 93 12.21 -13.19 21.21
N CYS A 94 10.88 -13.21 21.12
CA CYS A 94 10.12 -14.46 20.95
C CYS A 94 9.68 -14.76 19.50
N GLY A 95 9.92 -13.84 18.56
CA GLY A 95 9.53 -13.98 17.15
C GLY A 95 8.03 -14.02 16.88
N ASP A 96 7.18 -13.76 17.90
CA ASP A 96 5.73 -13.81 17.71
C ASP A 96 5.26 -12.62 16.87
N TYR A 97 4.52 -12.91 15.80
CA TYR A 97 4.10 -11.94 14.80
C TYR A 97 2.72 -11.36 15.11
N GLY A 98 2.60 -10.03 15.05
CA GLY A 98 1.30 -9.35 15.08
C GLY A 98 0.53 -9.44 16.41
N ARG A 99 1.16 -9.92 17.49
CA ARG A 99 0.56 -10.08 18.84
C ARG A 99 1.24 -9.16 19.86
N PHE A 100 0.89 -7.88 19.85
CA PHE A 100 1.40 -6.88 20.77
C PHE A 100 0.33 -5.86 21.20
N HIS A 101 0.52 -5.24 22.36
CA HIS A 101 -0.29 -4.13 22.87
C HIS A 101 0.47 -2.81 22.73
N VAL A 102 -0.22 -1.75 22.33
CA VAL A 102 0.35 -0.38 22.32
C VAL A 102 0.32 0.16 23.74
N VAL A 103 1.50 0.38 24.33
CA VAL A 103 1.66 0.89 25.70
C VAL A 103 1.71 2.42 25.70
N GLY A 104 2.32 3.01 24.67
CA GLY A 104 2.54 4.45 24.59
C GLY A 104 2.64 4.93 23.15
N HIS A 105 2.43 6.22 22.95
CA HIS A 105 2.68 6.88 21.67
C HIS A 105 3.45 8.17 21.92
N ARG A 106 4.54 8.37 21.18
CA ARG A 106 5.38 9.57 21.26
C ARG A 106 5.14 10.41 20.00
N PRO A 107 4.14 11.31 20.00
CA PRO A 107 3.72 12.04 18.80
C PRO A 107 4.76 13.03 18.26
N ARG A 108 5.78 13.38 19.07
CA ARG A 108 6.87 14.27 18.63
C ARG A 108 7.92 13.56 17.75
N VAL A 109 8.01 12.23 17.82
CA VAL A 109 9.06 11.43 17.18
C VAL A 109 8.47 10.36 16.24
N HIS A 110 7.14 10.32 16.08
CA HIS A 110 6.43 9.30 15.29
C HIS A 110 6.72 7.86 15.72
N GLU A 111 7.03 7.68 17.01
CA GLU A 111 7.35 6.39 17.62
C GLU A 111 6.16 5.86 18.42
N ILE A 112 5.95 4.55 18.32
CA ILE A 112 4.89 3.83 19.04
C ILE A 112 5.55 2.81 19.94
N ASP A 113 5.31 2.90 21.25
CA ASP A 113 5.82 1.93 22.22
C ASP A 113 4.89 0.71 22.24
N LEU A 114 5.42 -0.45 21.87
CA LEU A 114 4.71 -1.73 21.79
C LEU A 114 5.22 -2.70 22.87
N ARG A 115 4.32 -3.54 23.38
CA ARG A 115 4.62 -4.63 24.33
C ARG A 115 4.16 -5.96 23.77
N CYS A 116 5.04 -6.95 23.74
CA CYS A 116 4.68 -8.31 23.35
C CYS A 116 3.59 -8.89 24.26
N ARG A 117 2.58 -9.57 23.71
CA ARG A 117 1.63 -10.34 24.55
C ARG A 117 2.22 -11.63 25.14
N LYS A 118 3.23 -12.21 24.49
CA LYS A 118 3.79 -13.53 24.85
C LYS A 118 4.94 -13.42 25.86
N CYS A 119 5.93 -12.57 25.58
CA CYS A 119 7.11 -12.42 26.44
C CYS A 119 7.15 -11.09 27.23
N SER A 120 6.13 -10.23 27.10
CA SER A 120 6.06 -8.92 27.78
C SER A 120 7.23 -7.95 27.48
N ARG A 121 8.03 -8.23 26.46
CA ARG A 121 9.13 -7.36 26.00
C ARG A 121 8.56 -6.10 25.36
N ASP A 122 9.11 -4.95 25.76
CA ASP A 122 8.82 -3.65 25.15
C ASP A 122 9.78 -3.34 24.00
N TRP A 123 9.26 -2.81 22.90
CA TRP A 123 10.07 -2.28 21.78
C TRP A 123 9.39 -1.08 21.13
N VAL A 124 10.18 -0.30 20.40
CA VAL A 124 9.71 0.90 19.71
C VAL A 124 9.43 0.56 18.25
N PHE A 125 8.25 0.95 17.77
CA PHE A 125 7.84 0.86 16.38
C PHE A 125 7.91 2.24 15.74
N SER A 126 8.74 2.37 14.71
CA SER A 126 8.87 3.61 13.96
C SER A 126 7.78 3.65 12.88
N ALA A 127 6.75 4.49 13.08
CA ALA A 127 5.75 4.71 12.06
C ALA A 127 6.36 5.61 10.98
N LEU A 128 6.90 4.99 9.92
CA LEU A 128 7.55 5.71 8.82
C LEU A 128 6.61 6.80 8.26
N LYS A 129 7.19 7.98 8.02
CA LYS A 129 6.53 9.18 7.48
C LYS A 129 5.88 8.88 6.12
#